data_AF-A0A973G8D6-F1
#
_entry.id   AF-A0A973G8D6-F1
#
_cell.length_a   1.000
_cell.length_b   1.000
_cell.length_c   1.000
_cell.angle_alpha   90.00
_cell.angle_beta   90.00
_cell.angle_gamma   90.00
#
_symmetry.space_group_name_H-M   'P 1'
#
loop_
_entity.id
_entity.type
_entity.pdbx_description
1 polymer ?
#
loop_
_entity_poly.entity_id
_entity_poly.type
_entity_poly.pdbx_seq_one_letter_code
_entity_poly.pdbx_strand_id
1 'polypeptide(L)'
;MPDPSRGGLWVIATASGAMYRIDSRDLDRTPTLTRVTGELDPSGGLLQADLRRDGEPLALLAVHHHGPTGAMTPGLIIGAEAIFIIEPLAPDAAVTVRRTTPVQWIHRLDRDGPATGDGAILHSWSQPGPLTVPELVAARGADRWTTVADVAAAIAAELAGQADPAFAVRLLAEAIKRFRDGAQTLSLTTPPETTLDLRFDTLIAGIVQHLAHEQDQPAPDWARNVPPLRQPWAPLGRWTPPATQTWRELDGLNITLDIAFVEDV
;
A
#
# COMPACT_ATOMS: atom_id res chain seq x y z
N MET A 1 13.04 -2.29 -1.10
CA MET A 1 12.14 -3.47 -1.08
C MET A 1 12.32 -4.21 0.24
N PRO A 2 11.25 -4.44 1.01
CA PRO A 2 11.31 -5.24 2.22
C PRO A 2 11.77 -6.65 1.85
N ASP A 3 12.89 -7.04 2.45
CA ASP A 3 13.55 -8.31 2.22
C ASP A 3 13.60 -9.05 3.55
N PRO A 4 12.71 -10.04 3.75
CA PRO A 4 12.66 -10.78 5.01
C PRO A 4 13.97 -11.53 5.30
N SER A 5 14.88 -11.69 4.32
CA SER A 5 16.22 -12.23 4.54
C SER A 5 17.18 -11.28 5.27
N ARG A 6 16.88 -9.98 5.35
CA ARG A 6 17.73 -8.98 6.05
C ARG A 6 17.57 -8.95 7.57
N GLY A 7 16.88 -9.95 8.12
CA GLY A 7 16.59 -10.09 9.54
C GLY A 7 15.61 -9.05 10.08
N GLY A 8 14.69 -9.48 10.93
CA GLY A 8 13.72 -8.59 11.57
C GLY A 8 12.39 -9.28 11.86
N LEU A 9 11.50 -8.54 12.48
CA LEU A 9 10.11 -8.97 12.66
C LEU A 9 9.24 -8.16 11.72
N TRP A 10 8.51 -8.84 10.85
CA TRP A 10 7.69 -8.21 9.82
C TRP A 10 6.23 -8.61 9.98
N VAL A 11 5.32 -7.69 9.71
CA VAL A 11 3.88 -7.92 9.64
C VAL A 11 3.40 -7.54 8.24
N ILE A 12 2.59 -8.42 7.66
CA ILE A 12 2.06 -8.28 6.30
C ILE A 12 0.55 -8.39 6.40
N ALA A 13 -0.17 -7.45 5.80
CA ALA A 13 -1.62 -7.54 5.61
C ALA A 13 -1.95 -7.66 4.13
N THR A 14 -2.95 -8.47 3.80
CA THR A 14 -3.37 -8.75 2.41
C THR A 14 -4.77 -8.22 2.16
N ALA A 15 -5.18 -8.13 0.88
CA ALA A 15 -6.47 -7.56 0.48
C ALA A 15 -7.68 -8.32 1.05
N SER A 16 -7.52 -9.60 1.38
CA SER A 16 -8.54 -10.40 2.08
C SER A 16 -8.55 -10.20 3.59
N GLY A 17 -7.80 -9.24 4.12
CA GLY A 17 -7.64 -9.01 5.57
C GLY A 17 -6.79 -10.08 6.29
N ALA A 18 -6.11 -10.99 5.57
CA ALA A 18 -5.24 -11.95 6.21
C ALA A 18 -3.95 -11.25 6.69
N MET A 19 -3.52 -11.58 7.91
CA MET A 19 -2.26 -11.06 8.46
C MET A 19 -1.23 -12.16 8.67
N TYR A 20 0.00 -11.87 8.27
CA TYR A 20 1.14 -12.76 8.43
C TYR A 20 2.24 -12.06 9.20
N ARG A 21 2.87 -12.79 10.12
CA ARG A 21 4.07 -12.38 10.84
C ARG A 21 5.25 -13.20 10.33
N ILE A 22 6.29 -12.53 9.88
CA ILE A 22 7.58 -13.16 9.54
C ILE A 22 8.58 -12.79 10.61
N ASP A 23 9.13 -13.78 11.31
CA ASP A 23 10.24 -13.59 12.24
C ASP A 23 11.53 -14.15 11.64
N SER A 24 12.46 -13.26 11.31
CA SER A 24 13.82 -13.56 10.86
C SER A 24 14.87 -12.89 11.75
N ARG A 25 14.54 -12.54 13.01
CA ARG A 25 15.46 -11.82 13.92
C ARG A 25 16.70 -12.62 14.31
N ASP A 26 16.57 -13.95 14.35
CA ASP A 26 17.67 -14.88 14.60
C ASP A 26 18.24 -15.33 13.25
N LEU A 27 19.44 -14.86 12.93
CA LEU A 27 20.10 -15.16 11.65
C LEU A 27 20.67 -16.58 11.59
N ASP A 28 20.78 -17.26 12.73
CA ASP A 28 21.28 -18.64 12.83
C ASP A 28 20.13 -19.66 12.73
N ARG A 29 18.88 -19.19 12.62
CA ARG A 29 17.69 -20.02 12.48
C ARG A 29 16.98 -19.75 11.17
N THR A 30 16.27 -20.77 10.68
CA THR A 30 15.33 -20.59 9.57
C THR A 30 14.26 -19.57 10.00
N PRO A 31 13.97 -18.55 9.17
CA PRO A 31 12.86 -17.65 9.42
C PRO A 31 11.55 -18.40 9.63
N THR A 32 10.63 -17.81 10.39
CA THR A 32 9.30 -18.41 10.60
C THR A 32 8.20 -17.52 10.04
N LEU A 33 7.13 -18.15 9.57
CA LEU A 33 5.89 -17.51 9.12
C LEU A 33 4.76 -17.96 10.04
N THR A 34 4.08 -17.02 10.68
CA THR A 34 2.85 -17.27 11.44
C THR A 34 1.70 -16.52 10.77
N ARG A 35 0.58 -17.19 10.47
CA ARG A 35 -0.65 -16.48 10.13
C ARG A 35 -1.32 -16.05 11.43
N VAL A 36 -1.44 -14.73 11.66
CA VAL A 36 -1.88 -14.15 12.93
C VAL A 36 -3.41 -14.01 12.97
N THR A 37 -4.02 -13.59 11.87
CA THR A 37 -5.49 -13.42 11.78
C THR A 37 -6.00 -13.61 10.34
N GLY A 38 -7.31 -13.88 10.25
CA GLY A 38 -8.15 -13.48 9.14
C GLY A 38 -9.56 -14.03 9.33
N GLU A 39 -10.53 -13.13 9.46
CA GLU A 39 -11.95 -13.38 9.79
C GLU A 39 -12.72 -14.21 8.77
N LEU A 40 -12.11 -14.56 7.64
CA LEU A 40 -12.74 -15.46 6.70
C LEU A 40 -12.44 -16.89 7.14
N ASP A 41 -13.50 -17.56 7.60
CA ASP A 41 -13.69 -18.99 7.39
C ASP A 41 -14.25 -19.20 5.98
N PRO A 42 -13.45 -19.69 5.00
CA PRO A 42 -13.96 -20.17 3.74
C PRO A 42 -13.68 -21.67 3.66
N SER A 43 -13.91 -22.43 4.72
CA SER A 43 -14.02 -23.89 4.60
C SER A 43 -15.35 -24.27 3.93
N GLY A 44 -15.63 -23.67 2.78
CA GLY A 44 -16.67 -24.10 1.83
C GLY A 44 -16.29 -25.42 1.15
N GLY A 45 -15.82 -26.41 1.92
CA GLY A 45 -15.53 -27.77 1.44
C GLY A 45 -14.30 -27.93 0.55
N LEU A 46 -13.41 -26.93 0.46
CA LEU A 46 -12.15 -27.09 -0.29
C LEU A 46 -11.13 -27.87 0.56
N LEU A 47 -10.82 -29.11 0.17
CA LEU A 47 -9.84 -30.02 0.81
C LEU A 47 -8.45 -29.40 1.05
N GLN A 48 -8.08 -28.34 0.33
CA GLN A 48 -6.82 -27.62 0.53
C GLN A 48 -6.84 -26.65 1.73
N ALA A 49 -8.01 -26.38 2.30
CA ALA A 49 -8.15 -25.57 3.50
C ALA A 49 -7.63 -26.28 4.76
N ASP A 50 -7.54 -27.62 4.74
CA ASP A 50 -7.12 -28.44 5.89
C ASP A 50 -5.59 -28.37 6.15
N LEU A 51 -4.81 -27.84 5.22
CA LEU A 51 -3.36 -27.60 5.41
C LEU A 51 -3.08 -26.23 6.05
N ARG A 52 -3.99 -25.75 6.91
CA ARG A 52 -3.85 -24.50 7.67
C ARG A 52 -3.45 -24.80 9.10
N ARG A 53 -2.38 -24.14 9.57
CA ARG A 53 -1.95 -24.11 10.97
C ARG A 53 -1.86 -22.65 11.37
N ASP A 54 -3.00 -22.09 11.72
CA ASP A 54 -3.11 -20.67 12.08
C ASP A 54 -2.62 -20.47 13.53
N GLY A 55 -1.93 -19.37 13.80
CA GLY A 55 -1.27 -19.13 15.09
C GLY A 55 0.03 -19.92 15.31
N GLU A 56 0.27 -20.99 14.56
CA GLU A 56 1.50 -21.78 14.64
C GLU A 56 2.61 -21.21 13.74
N PRO A 57 3.87 -21.15 14.21
CA PRO A 57 5.00 -20.80 13.37
C PRO A 57 5.35 -21.95 12.43
N LEU A 58 5.48 -21.64 11.15
CA LEU A 58 5.92 -22.56 10.10
C LEU A 58 7.29 -22.13 9.60
N ALA A 59 8.22 -23.06 9.35
CA ALA A 59 9.51 -22.69 8.77
C ALA A 59 9.31 -22.08 7.38
N LEU A 60 9.83 -20.86 7.19
CA LEU A 60 9.73 -20.09 5.97
C LEU A 60 11.01 -20.26 5.16
N LEU A 61 10.88 -21.00 4.06
CA LEU A 61 11.99 -21.38 3.19
C LEU A 61 12.31 -20.28 2.18
N ALA A 62 11.28 -19.64 1.62
CA ALA A 62 11.45 -18.50 0.73
C ALA A 62 10.19 -17.63 0.64
N VAL A 63 10.38 -16.39 0.19
CA VAL A 63 9.32 -15.42 -0.07
C VAL A 63 9.51 -14.83 -1.45
N HIS A 64 8.44 -14.86 -2.24
CA HIS A 64 8.43 -14.32 -3.59
C HIS A 64 7.16 -13.52 -3.86
N HIS A 65 7.16 -12.83 -4.99
CA HIS A 65 5.98 -12.26 -5.65
C HIS A 65 6.11 -12.48 -7.16
N HIS A 66 5.02 -12.32 -7.91
CA HIS A 66 5.09 -12.27 -9.37
C HIS A 66 5.49 -10.86 -9.81
N GLY A 67 6.58 -10.75 -10.57
CA GLY A 67 6.99 -9.50 -11.21
C GLY A 67 6.09 -9.14 -12.40
N PRO A 68 6.31 -7.97 -13.04
CA PRO A 68 5.49 -7.49 -14.16
C PRO A 68 5.41 -8.46 -15.36
N THR A 69 6.44 -9.29 -15.53
CA THR A 69 6.52 -10.30 -16.60
C THR A 69 5.87 -11.64 -16.23
N GLY A 70 5.31 -11.76 -15.02
CA GLY A 70 4.82 -13.01 -14.45
C GLY A 70 5.93 -13.91 -13.89
N ALA A 71 7.20 -13.52 -13.98
CA ALA A 71 8.30 -14.27 -13.36
C ALA A 71 8.25 -14.16 -11.83
N MET A 72 8.62 -15.23 -11.11
CA MET A 72 8.79 -15.17 -9.67
C MET A 72 10.04 -14.38 -9.30
N THR A 73 9.87 -13.34 -8.49
CA THR A 73 10.94 -12.48 -7.98
C THR A 73 11.04 -12.63 -6.46
N PRO A 74 12.24 -12.74 -5.87
CA PRO A 74 12.41 -12.75 -4.41
C PRO A 74 11.83 -11.51 -3.71
N GLY A 75 11.31 -11.69 -2.51
CA GLY A 75 10.83 -10.62 -1.63
C GLY A 75 9.33 -10.31 -1.76
N LEU A 76 8.92 -9.24 -1.11
CA LEU A 76 7.52 -8.79 -1.02
C LEU A 76 7.34 -7.43 -1.70
N ILE A 77 6.19 -7.26 -2.35
CA ILE A 77 5.78 -6.00 -2.98
C ILE A 77 4.30 -5.73 -2.66
N ILE A 78 4.00 -4.50 -2.24
CA ILE A 78 2.62 -4.02 -2.06
C ILE A 78 1.91 -4.00 -3.42
N GLY A 79 0.67 -4.45 -3.45
CA GLY A 79 -0.15 -4.60 -4.66
C GLY A 79 0.03 -5.92 -5.41
N ALA A 80 1.02 -6.73 -5.04
CA ALA A 80 1.26 -8.06 -5.61
C ALA A 80 0.87 -9.17 -4.63
N GLU A 81 0.57 -10.37 -5.12
CA GLU A 81 0.43 -11.55 -4.27
C GLU A 81 1.77 -11.89 -3.60
N ALA A 82 1.73 -12.23 -2.30
CA ALA A 82 2.85 -12.89 -1.66
C ALA A 82 2.78 -14.40 -1.91
N ILE A 83 3.94 -14.98 -2.22
CA ILE A 83 4.14 -16.41 -2.41
C ILE A 83 5.11 -16.87 -1.34
N PHE A 84 4.58 -17.56 -0.33
CA PHE A 84 5.37 -18.15 0.74
C PHE A 84 5.67 -19.60 0.41
N ILE A 85 6.95 -19.95 0.36
CA ILE A 85 7.41 -21.34 0.32
C ILE A 85 7.76 -21.72 1.75
N ILE A 86 7.02 -22.67 2.31
CA ILE A 86 7.14 -23.09 3.71
C ILE A 86 7.40 -24.60 3.81
N GLU A 87 7.71 -25.06 5.01
CA GLU A 87 7.88 -26.49 5.32
C GLU A 87 6.70 -27.36 4.79
N PRO A 88 6.95 -28.65 4.50
CA PRO A 88 5.90 -29.59 4.15
C PRO A 88 4.82 -29.67 5.22
N LEU A 89 3.57 -29.42 4.83
CA LEU A 89 2.41 -29.64 5.69
C LEU A 89 1.76 -31.01 5.44
N ALA A 90 1.98 -31.60 4.26
CA ALA A 90 1.59 -32.97 3.93
C ALA A 90 2.79 -33.92 4.00
N PRO A 91 2.62 -35.20 4.41
CA PRO A 91 3.73 -36.15 4.60
C PRO A 91 4.55 -36.45 3.34
N ASP A 92 3.94 -36.33 2.17
CA ASP A 92 4.53 -36.62 0.85
C ASP A 92 4.98 -35.35 0.10
N ALA A 93 4.80 -34.17 0.69
CA ALA A 93 5.20 -32.92 0.08
C ALA A 93 6.68 -32.60 0.32
N ALA A 94 7.37 -32.08 -0.69
CA ALA A 94 8.73 -31.54 -0.54
C ALA A 94 8.74 -30.14 0.09
N VAL A 95 7.70 -29.35 -0.20
CA VAL A 95 7.42 -28.01 0.35
C VAL A 95 5.93 -27.74 0.27
N THR A 96 5.44 -26.73 1.00
CA THR A 96 4.09 -26.16 0.78
C THR A 96 4.22 -24.74 0.22
N VAL A 97 3.41 -24.42 -0.79
CA VAL A 97 3.35 -23.07 -1.37
C VAL A 97 2.03 -22.42 -0.98
N ARG A 98 2.11 -21.25 -0.35
CA ARG A 98 0.94 -20.43 0.00
C ARG A 98 0.96 -19.15 -0.81
N ARG A 99 -0.14 -18.89 -1.52
CA ARG A 99 -0.39 -17.63 -2.22
C ARG A 99 -1.38 -16.81 -1.43
N THR A 100 -1.14 -15.51 -1.37
CA THR A 100 -2.08 -14.57 -0.75
C THR A 100 -2.87 -13.82 -1.82
N THR A 101 -3.95 -13.17 -1.40
CA THR A 101 -4.45 -11.99 -2.10
C THR A 101 -3.38 -10.89 -2.12
N PRO A 102 -3.49 -9.86 -2.97
CA PRO A 102 -2.49 -8.79 -3.04
C PRO A 102 -2.13 -8.21 -1.66
N VAL A 103 -0.84 -8.06 -1.39
CA VAL A 103 -0.32 -7.44 -0.17
C VAL A 103 -0.75 -5.98 -0.15
N GLN A 104 -1.37 -5.54 0.94
CA GLN A 104 -1.81 -4.15 1.11
C GLN A 104 -0.84 -3.35 1.98
N TRP A 105 -0.14 -4.04 2.88
CA TRP A 105 0.72 -3.40 3.87
C TRP A 105 1.86 -4.32 4.29
N ILE A 106 3.04 -3.74 4.47
CA ILE A 106 4.22 -4.41 5.00
C ILE A 106 4.81 -3.49 6.05
N HIS A 107 5.02 -4.01 7.25
CA HIS A 107 5.59 -3.24 8.35
C HIS A 107 6.69 -4.02 9.05
N ARG A 108 7.81 -3.35 9.29
CA ARG A 108 8.88 -3.90 10.12
C ARG A 108 8.67 -3.39 11.53
N LEU A 109 8.61 -4.31 12.49
CA LEU A 109 8.63 -3.98 13.91
C LEU A 109 10.09 -3.81 14.32
N ASP A 110 10.48 -2.58 14.66
CA ASP A 110 11.83 -2.26 15.08
C ASP A 110 12.20 -2.94 16.40
N ARG A 111 13.49 -3.27 16.54
CA ARG A 111 14.03 -4.10 17.63
C ARG A 111 14.06 -3.40 18.99
N ASP A 112 13.91 -2.08 19.02
CA ASP A 112 14.23 -1.24 20.19
C ASP A 112 13.03 -0.86 21.07
N GLY A 113 11.86 -1.44 20.81
CA GLY A 113 10.79 -1.44 21.82
C GLY A 113 11.22 -2.28 23.02
N PRO A 114 10.95 -1.86 24.28
CA PRO A 114 11.26 -2.69 25.43
C PRO A 114 10.67 -4.08 25.22
N ALA A 115 11.41 -5.12 25.61
CA ALA A 115 11.01 -6.51 25.51
C ALA A 115 9.80 -6.80 26.43
N THR A 116 8.64 -6.21 26.14
CA THR A 116 7.35 -6.67 26.60
C THR A 116 7.16 -8.03 25.95
N GLY A 117 7.19 -9.08 26.79
CA GLY A 117 7.28 -10.47 26.37
C GLY A 117 6.33 -10.83 25.22
N ASP A 118 6.73 -11.83 24.43
CA ASP A 118 6.17 -12.25 23.14
C ASP A 118 4.63 -12.43 23.07
N GLY A 119 3.91 -12.42 24.21
CA GLY A 119 2.45 -12.38 24.27
C GLY A 119 1.81 -11.00 24.46
N ALA A 120 2.49 -10.03 25.07
CA ALA A 120 1.89 -8.73 25.44
C ALA A 120 1.66 -7.80 24.24
N ILE A 121 2.54 -7.86 23.23
CA ILE A 121 2.35 -7.11 21.98
C ILE A 121 1.20 -7.72 21.17
N LEU A 122 0.84 -8.99 21.33
CA LEU A 122 -0.30 -9.58 20.62
C LEU A 122 -1.64 -9.43 21.38
N HIS A 123 -1.61 -9.40 22.71
CA HIS A 123 -2.82 -9.24 23.53
C HIS A 123 -3.25 -7.78 23.74
N SER A 124 -2.37 -6.79 23.58
CA SER A 124 -2.76 -5.37 23.60
C SER A 124 -3.27 -4.86 22.25
N TRP A 125 -3.17 -5.68 21.20
CA TRP A 125 -3.90 -5.47 19.95
C TRP A 125 -5.33 -5.96 20.19
N SER A 126 -6.08 -5.22 21.01
CA SER A 126 -7.53 -5.17 20.87
C SER A 126 -7.77 -4.77 19.43
N GLN A 127 -8.12 -5.75 18.60
CA GLN A 127 -8.18 -5.69 17.15
C GLN A 127 -8.65 -4.30 16.68
N PRO A 128 -7.76 -3.40 16.19
CA PRO A 128 -8.19 -2.69 15.01
C PRO A 128 -8.37 -3.77 13.95
N GLY A 129 -9.43 -3.71 13.16
CA GLY A 129 -9.48 -4.52 11.94
C GLY A 129 -8.24 -4.25 11.07
N PRO A 130 -8.07 -4.91 9.91
CA PRO A 130 -7.11 -4.41 8.92
C PRO A 130 -7.35 -2.90 8.79
N LEU A 131 -6.34 -2.08 9.12
CA LEU A 131 -6.50 -0.63 9.05
C LEU A 131 -6.97 -0.32 7.63
N THR A 132 -8.19 0.17 7.53
CA THR A 132 -8.76 0.63 6.29
C THR A 132 -7.84 1.72 5.71
N VAL A 133 -7.91 1.98 4.41
CA VAL A 133 -7.14 3.09 3.82
C VAL A 133 -7.37 4.39 4.61
N PRO A 134 -8.61 4.76 4.99
CA PRO A 134 -8.87 5.89 5.88
C PRO A 134 -8.10 5.86 7.20
N GLU A 135 -7.98 4.70 7.86
CA GLU A 135 -7.26 4.57 9.14
C GLU A 135 -5.74 4.66 8.97
N LEU A 136 -5.18 4.09 7.90
CA LEU A 136 -3.76 4.26 7.56
C LEU A 136 -3.43 5.71 7.25
N VAL A 137 -4.30 6.38 6.50
CA VAL A 137 -4.13 7.78 6.15
C VAL A 137 -4.32 8.66 7.39
N ALA A 138 -5.28 8.36 8.27
CA ALA A 138 -5.43 9.02 9.57
C ALA A 138 -4.19 8.85 10.47
N ALA A 139 -3.60 7.66 10.52
CA ALA A 139 -2.35 7.42 11.25
C ALA A 139 -1.15 8.21 10.69
N ARG A 140 -1.26 8.73 9.46
CA ARG A 140 -0.30 9.66 8.84
C ARG A 140 -0.65 11.13 9.06
N GLY A 141 -1.58 11.43 9.98
CA GLY A 141 -1.93 12.79 10.37
C GLY A 141 -2.82 13.50 9.35
N ALA A 142 -3.55 12.76 8.53
CA ALA A 142 -4.35 13.35 7.47
C ALA A 142 -5.56 14.16 7.99
N ASP A 143 -5.96 13.95 9.25
CA ASP A 143 -6.89 14.84 9.98
C ASP A 143 -6.40 16.29 10.04
N ARG A 144 -5.10 16.52 9.82
CA ARG A 144 -4.45 17.84 9.84
C ARG A 144 -4.23 18.43 8.44
N TRP A 145 -4.66 17.77 7.38
CA TRP A 145 -4.44 18.24 6.00
C TRP A 145 -5.38 19.39 5.63
N THR A 146 -5.00 20.59 6.01
CA THR A 146 -5.77 21.80 5.72
C THR A 146 -5.48 22.39 4.33
N THR A 147 -4.39 21.97 3.69
CA THR A 147 -3.91 22.54 2.42
C THR A 147 -3.36 21.45 1.49
N VAL A 148 -3.26 21.77 0.19
CA VAL A 148 -2.57 20.89 -0.77
C VAL A 148 -1.09 20.71 -0.40
N ALA A 149 -0.48 21.71 0.24
CA ALA A 149 0.89 21.63 0.73
C ALA A 149 1.07 20.53 1.79
N ASP A 150 0.08 20.34 2.67
CA ASP A 150 0.11 19.27 3.68
C ASP A 150 0.08 17.89 3.01
N VAL A 151 -0.76 17.73 1.98
CA VAL A 151 -0.88 16.49 1.19
C VAL A 151 0.43 16.20 0.45
N ALA A 152 1.00 17.21 -0.20
CA ALA A 152 2.26 17.08 -0.92
C ALA A 152 3.42 16.71 0.02
N ALA A 153 3.49 17.32 1.20
CA ALA A 153 4.50 16.98 2.22
C ALA A 153 4.35 15.52 2.70
N ALA A 154 3.12 15.04 2.89
CA ALA A 154 2.87 13.63 3.25
C ALA A 154 3.30 12.67 2.13
N ILE A 155 3.00 13.00 0.87
CA ILE A 155 3.46 12.24 -0.30
C ILE A 155 4.99 12.25 -0.38
N ALA A 156 5.63 13.41 -0.20
CA ALA A 156 7.08 13.55 -0.21
C ALA A 156 7.75 12.65 0.84
N ALA A 157 7.21 12.64 2.06
CA ALA A 157 7.70 11.80 3.16
C ALA A 157 7.59 10.30 2.82
N GLU A 158 6.48 9.89 2.20
CA GLU A 158 6.29 8.50 1.78
C GLU A 158 7.30 8.09 0.70
N LEU A 159 7.45 8.93 -0.33
CA LEU A 159 8.37 8.68 -1.44
C LEU A 159 9.83 8.63 -0.97
N ALA A 160 10.21 9.47 0.00
CA ALA A 160 11.55 9.48 0.59
C ALA A 160 11.83 8.26 1.48
N GLY A 161 10.82 7.75 2.20
CA GLY A 161 10.99 6.67 3.18
C GLY A 161 10.99 5.27 2.56
N GLN A 162 9.92 4.92 1.84
CA GLN A 162 9.68 3.55 1.38
C GLN A 162 9.60 3.42 -0.13
N ALA A 163 9.54 4.56 -0.85
CA ALA A 163 9.35 4.62 -2.29
C ALA A 163 8.18 3.73 -2.75
N ASP A 164 7.00 3.91 -2.11
CA ASP A 164 5.74 3.27 -2.51
C ASP A 164 4.84 4.27 -3.25
N PRO A 165 4.93 4.35 -4.60
CA PRO A 165 4.04 5.17 -5.40
C PRO A 165 2.56 4.83 -5.22
N ALA A 166 2.21 3.56 -4.96
CA ALA A 166 0.82 3.17 -4.83
C ALA A 166 0.22 3.74 -3.53
N PHE A 167 0.97 3.75 -2.44
CA PHE A 167 0.53 4.39 -1.20
C PHE A 167 0.44 5.91 -1.36
N ALA A 168 1.39 6.54 -2.03
CA ALA A 168 1.33 7.98 -2.35
C ALA A 168 0.06 8.35 -3.14
N VAL A 169 -0.37 7.51 -4.10
CA VAL A 169 -1.65 7.72 -4.81
C VAL A 169 -2.86 7.55 -3.88
N ARG A 170 -2.81 6.63 -2.91
CA ARG A 170 -3.90 6.47 -1.92
C ARG A 170 -4.03 7.68 -1.00
N LEU A 171 -2.91 8.24 -0.54
CA LEU A 171 -2.90 9.49 0.23
C LEU A 171 -3.59 10.61 -0.55
N LEU A 172 -3.30 10.68 -1.85
CA LEU A 172 -3.89 11.66 -2.75
C LEU A 172 -5.39 11.43 -3.00
N ALA A 173 -5.81 10.17 -3.18
CA ALA A 173 -7.22 9.80 -3.33
C ALA A 173 -8.03 10.17 -2.07
N GLU A 174 -7.50 9.88 -0.87
CA GLU A 174 -8.15 10.28 0.39
C GLU A 174 -8.26 11.81 0.52
N ALA A 175 -7.24 12.57 0.08
CA ALA A 175 -7.30 14.02 0.07
C ALA A 175 -8.42 14.55 -0.85
N ILE A 176 -8.58 13.96 -2.03
CA ILE A 176 -9.66 14.28 -2.98
C ILE A 176 -11.03 14.00 -2.35
N LYS A 177 -11.19 12.83 -1.73
CA LYS A 177 -12.43 12.44 -1.04
C LYS A 177 -12.81 13.46 0.02
N ARG A 178 -11.88 13.82 0.91
CA ARG A 178 -12.15 14.79 1.99
C ARG A 178 -12.51 16.18 1.50
N PHE A 179 -11.89 16.60 0.39
CA PHE A 179 -12.24 17.85 -0.26
C PHE A 179 -13.69 17.83 -0.77
N ARG A 180 -14.09 16.75 -1.46
CA ARG A 180 -15.45 16.59 -2.00
C ARG A 180 -16.52 16.44 -0.92
N ASP A 181 -16.19 15.75 0.17
CA ASP A 181 -17.10 15.60 1.32
C ASP A 181 -17.32 16.92 2.09
N GLY A 182 -16.57 17.97 1.77
CA GLY A 182 -16.64 19.26 2.47
C GLY A 182 -16.19 19.16 3.93
N ALA A 183 -15.58 18.04 4.33
CA ALA A 183 -15.12 17.78 5.69
C ALA A 183 -14.02 18.78 6.10
N GLN A 184 -13.24 19.26 5.12
CA GLN A 184 -12.27 20.34 5.29
C GLN A 184 -12.21 21.22 4.05
N THR A 185 -12.08 22.52 4.24
CA THR A 185 -11.75 23.46 3.16
C THR A 185 -10.26 23.31 2.82
N LEU A 186 -9.92 22.32 2.02
CA LEU A 186 -8.55 22.10 1.58
C LEU A 186 -8.14 23.29 0.69
N SER A 187 -7.24 24.13 1.19
CA SER A 187 -6.83 25.32 0.44
C SER A 187 -5.98 24.93 -0.76
N LEU A 188 -6.48 25.26 -1.96
CA LEU A 188 -5.81 25.01 -3.24
C LEU A 188 -4.83 26.14 -3.64
N THR A 189 -4.89 27.30 -2.98
CA THR A 189 -4.18 28.51 -3.43
C THR A 189 -2.69 28.48 -3.13
N THR A 190 -2.29 27.82 -2.06
CA THR A 190 -0.89 27.77 -1.63
C THR A 190 -0.15 26.71 -2.45
N PRO A 191 0.90 27.07 -3.20
CA PRO A 191 1.70 26.09 -3.91
C PRO A 191 2.38 25.15 -2.91
N PRO A 192 2.34 23.83 -3.13
CA PRO A 192 3.08 22.89 -2.30
C PRO A 192 4.60 23.02 -2.52
N GLU A 193 5.39 22.58 -1.53
CA GLU A 193 6.80 22.23 -1.79
C GLU A 193 6.87 20.99 -2.70
N THR A 194 7.96 20.83 -3.45
CA THR A 194 8.15 19.68 -4.35
C THR A 194 8.23 18.37 -3.57
N THR A 195 7.63 17.30 -4.12
CA THR A 195 7.77 15.95 -3.59
C THR A 195 9.11 15.30 -3.97
N LEU A 196 9.98 16.02 -4.67
CA LEU A 196 11.22 15.54 -5.31
C LEU A 196 10.99 14.47 -6.40
N ASP A 197 9.74 14.19 -6.76
CA ASP A 197 9.36 13.37 -7.91
C ASP A 197 8.47 14.20 -8.83
N LEU A 198 9.03 14.64 -9.95
CA LEU A 198 8.35 15.48 -10.95
C LEU A 198 6.99 14.90 -11.40
N ARG A 199 6.85 13.56 -11.39
CA ARG A 199 5.61 12.90 -11.78
C ARG A 199 4.51 13.15 -10.76
N PHE A 200 4.83 13.08 -9.47
CA PHE A 200 3.89 13.38 -8.39
C PHE A 200 3.58 14.87 -8.30
N ASP A 201 4.57 15.75 -8.48
CA ASP A 201 4.33 17.20 -8.55
C ASP A 201 3.34 17.54 -9.68
N THR A 202 3.49 16.90 -10.84
CA THR A 202 2.60 17.09 -12.00
C THR A 202 1.20 16.51 -11.76
N LEU A 203 1.11 15.35 -11.10
CA LEU A 203 -0.16 14.72 -10.72
C LEU A 203 -0.94 15.60 -9.73
N ILE A 204 -0.27 16.12 -8.70
CA ILE A 204 -0.88 17.04 -7.72
C ILE A 204 -1.40 18.28 -8.43
N ALA A 205 -0.62 18.89 -9.33
CA ALA A 205 -1.06 20.05 -10.11
C ALA A 205 -2.29 19.73 -10.96
N GLY A 206 -2.31 18.60 -11.67
CA GLY A 206 -3.45 18.19 -12.49
C GLY A 206 -4.72 17.92 -11.67
N ILE A 207 -4.59 17.33 -10.48
CA ILE A 207 -5.71 17.13 -9.55
C ILE A 207 -6.23 18.46 -9.04
N VAL A 208 -5.35 19.40 -8.68
CA VAL A 208 -5.79 20.74 -8.26
C VAL A 208 -6.52 21.48 -9.38
N GLN A 209 -6.06 21.35 -10.63
CA GLN A 209 -6.80 21.89 -11.78
C GLN A 209 -8.20 21.29 -11.89
N HIS A 210 -8.32 19.96 -11.73
CA HIS A 210 -9.59 19.26 -11.77
C HIS A 210 -10.53 19.69 -10.63
N LEU A 211 -10.05 19.71 -9.39
CA LEU A 211 -10.84 20.12 -8.23
C LEU A 211 -11.31 21.58 -8.30
N ALA A 212 -10.47 22.48 -8.84
CA ALA A 212 -10.87 23.86 -9.08
C ALA A 212 -11.99 23.95 -10.13
N HIS A 213 -11.89 23.17 -11.21
CA HIS A 213 -12.93 23.07 -12.23
C HIS A 213 -14.24 22.52 -11.66
N GLU A 214 -14.22 21.47 -10.83
CA GLU A 214 -15.42 20.95 -10.15
C GLU A 214 -16.15 21.99 -9.30
N GLN A 215 -15.43 23.00 -8.79
CA GLN A 215 -15.99 24.08 -7.97
C GLN A 215 -16.34 25.35 -8.76
N ASP A 216 -16.29 25.31 -10.10
CA ASP A 216 -16.44 26.49 -10.97
C ASP A 216 -15.45 27.63 -10.61
N GLN A 217 -14.26 27.28 -10.11
CA GLN A 217 -13.19 28.20 -9.75
C GLN A 217 -12.03 28.14 -10.74
N PRO A 218 -11.32 29.26 -10.98
CA PRO A 218 -10.09 29.22 -11.77
C PRO A 218 -9.01 28.43 -11.02
N ALA A 219 -8.41 27.45 -11.69
CA ALA A 219 -7.24 26.75 -11.15
C ALA A 219 -6.10 27.73 -10.81
N PRO A 220 -5.36 27.56 -9.72
CA PRO A 220 -4.30 28.49 -9.32
C PRO A 220 -3.15 28.52 -10.35
N ASP A 221 -2.47 29.67 -10.46
CA ASP A 221 -1.38 29.88 -11.44
C ASP A 221 -0.28 28.81 -11.36
N TRP A 222 0.09 28.42 -10.15
CA TRP A 222 1.14 27.42 -9.94
C TRP A 222 0.76 26.08 -10.56
N ALA A 223 -0.52 25.69 -10.51
CA ALA A 223 -0.99 24.42 -11.05
C ALA A 223 -1.11 24.49 -12.58
N ARG A 224 -1.62 25.61 -13.12
CA ARG A 224 -1.80 25.80 -14.59
C ARG A 224 -0.48 25.85 -15.36
N ASN A 225 0.59 26.31 -14.73
CA ASN A 225 1.88 26.51 -15.38
C ASN A 225 2.79 25.28 -15.32
N VAL A 226 2.33 24.16 -14.76
CA VAL A 226 3.10 22.91 -14.77
C VAL A 226 3.11 22.32 -16.18
N PRO A 227 4.29 22.06 -16.77
CA PRO A 227 4.37 21.47 -18.10
C PRO A 227 3.94 19.99 -18.08
N PRO A 228 3.38 19.46 -19.18
CA PRO A 228 3.09 18.04 -19.32
C PRO A 228 4.35 17.16 -19.15
N LEU A 229 4.17 15.93 -18.65
CA LEU A 229 5.26 14.96 -18.55
C LEU A 229 5.81 14.61 -19.93
N ARG A 230 7.12 14.41 -20.04
CA ARG A 230 7.77 14.03 -21.32
C ARG A 230 7.36 12.64 -21.81
N GLN A 231 6.99 11.76 -20.90
CA GLN A 231 6.53 10.41 -21.18
C GLN A 231 5.20 10.20 -20.46
N PRO A 232 4.22 9.53 -21.11
CA PRO A 232 2.99 9.12 -20.45
C PRO A 232 3.28 8.34 -19.17
N TRP A 233 2.55 8.64 -18.11
CA TRP A 233 2.73 7.98 -16.81
C TRP A 233 1.41 7.50 -16.24
N ALA A 234 1.39 6.24 -15.81
CA ALA A 234 0.29 5.64 -15.06
C ALA A 234 0.82 5.26 -13.66
N PRO A 235 0.49 6.02 -12.60
CA PRO A 235 1.10 5.87 -11.29
C PRO A 235 0.82 4.51 -10.64
N LEU A 236 -0.28 3.85 -11.03
CA LEU A 236 -0.65 2.51 -10.55
C LEU A 236 -0.15 1.36 -11.44
N GLY A 237 0.63 1.66 -12.48
CA GLY A 237 1.18 0.67 -13.43
C GLY A 237 0.12 -0.04 -14.30
N ARG A 238 -1.16 0.28 -14.13
CA ARG A 238 -2.26 -0.26 -14.92
C ARG A 238 -2.47 0.60 -16.16
N TRP A 239 -1.79 0.26 -17.24
CA TRP A 239 -2.11 0.78 -18.56
C TRP A 239 -2.81 -0.32 -19.35
N THR A 240 -4.14 -0.30 -19.34
CA THR A 240 -4.97 -1.13 -20.23
C THR A 240 -5.88 -0.25 -21.06
N PRO A 241 -5.38 0.27 -22.20
CA PRO A 241 -6.26 0.83 -23.22
C PRO A 241 -7.27 -0.25 -23.65
N PRO A 242 -8.56 0.06 -23.89
CA PRO A 242 -9.21 1.39 -23.88
C PRO A 242 -10.07 1.66 -22.62
N ALA A 243 -9.88 0.94 -21.51
CA ALA A 243 -10.85 0.93 -20.41
C ALA A 243 -10.65 2.00 -19.33
N THR A 244 -9.50 2.68 -19.30
CA THR A 244 -9.20 3.66 -18.24
C THR A 244 -9.82 5.02 -18.57
N GLN A 245 -10.86 5.41 -17.84
CA GLN A 245 -11.32 6.81 -17.83
C GLN A 245 -10.32 7.64 -17.02
N THR A 246 -9.87 8.75 -17.58
CA THR A 246 -8.96 9.72 -16.92
C THR A 246 -9.58 11.11 -17.00
N TRP A 247 -9.27 11.98 -16.04
CA TRP A 247 -9.72 13.37 -16.09
C TRP A 247 -9.00 14.13 -17.20
N ARG A 248 -9.71 15.07 -17.84
CA ARG A 248 -9.20 15.84 -18.96
C ARG A 248 -7.94 16.63 -18.59
N GLU A 249 -7.90 17.16 -17.36
CA GLU A 249 -6.77 17.91 -16.82
C GLU A 249 -5.52 17.02 -16.68
N LEU A 250 -5.70 15.73 -16.33
CA LEU A 250 -4.60 14.76 -16.24
C LEU A 250 -4.12 14.30 -17.62
N ASP A 251 -5.05 14.09 -18.56
CA ASP A 251 -4.72 13.73 -19.95
C ASP A 251 -3.84 14.81 -20.61
N GLY A 252 -4.19 16.09 -20.41
CA GLY A 252 -3.39 17.23 -20.88
C GLY A 252 -1.96 17.29 -20.30
N LEU A 253 -1.71 16.61 -19.18
CA LEU A 253 -0.41 16.52 -18.52
C LEU A 253 0.34 15.21 -18.79
N ASN A 254 -0.14 14.38 -19.73
CA ASN A 254 0.36 13.04 -20.03
C ASN A 254 0.28 12.08 -18.82
N ILE A 255 -0.79 12.18 -18.03
CA ILE A 255 -1.06 11.32 -16.87
C ILE A 255 -2.32 10.50 -17.13
N THR A 256 -2.23 9.19 -16.91
CA THR A 256 -3.39 8.28 -16.93
C THR A 256 -3.64 7.77 -15.52
N LEU A 257 -4.71 8.24 -14.90
CA LEU A 257 -5.16 7.78 -13.58
C LEU A 257 -6.53 7.13 -13.72
N ASP A 258 -6.69 5.93 -13.15
CA ASP A 258 -7.97 5.23 -13.14
C ASP A 258 -8.92 5.93 -12.16
N ILE A 259 -9.93 6.64 -12.69
CA ILE A 259 -10.89 7.40 -11.86
C ILE A 259 -11.62 6.47 -10.89
N ALA A 260 -11.98 5.26 -11.32
CA ALA A 260 -12.69 4.32 -10.46
C ALA A 260 -11.86 3.99 -9.19
N PHE A 261 -10.54 3.89 -9.33
CA PHE A 261 -9.66 3.70 -8.18
C PHE A 261 -9.72 4.89 -7.22
N VAL A 262 -9.73 6.12 -7.72
CA VAL A 262 -9.76 7.33 -6.89
C VAL A 262 -11.11 7.46 -6.16
N GLU A 263 -12.19 7.05 -6.81
CA GLU A 263 -13.55 7.10 -6.26
C GLU A 263 -13.85 5.97 -5.26
N ASP A 264 -13.16 4.83 -5.37
CA ASP A 264 -13.33 3.67 -4.49
C ASP A 264 -12.55 3.74 -3.16
N VAL A 265 -11.62 4.71 -3.00
CA VAL A 265 -10.88 4.93 -1.74
C VAL A 265 -11.78 5.59 -0.69
#